data_AF-A0A259K1M1-F1
#
_entry.id   AF-A0A259K1M1-F1
#
_cell.length_a   1.000
_cell.length_b   1.000
_cell.length_c   1.000
_cell.angle_alpha   90.00
_cell.angle_beta   90.00
_cell.angle_gamma   90.00
#
_symmetry.space_group_name_H-M   'P 1'
#
loop_
_entity.id
_entity.type
_entity.pdbx_description
1 polymer ?
#
loop_
_entity_poly.entity_id
_entity_poly.type
_entity_poly.pdbx_seq_one_letter_code
_entity_poly.pdbx_strand_id
1 'polypeptide(L)'
;CLISLTDEGTGTSIGGNATVRAQCGLAALSCDENAIVIDGSANVSTDSIAACGTVDVPDENEDVTAEGVRGLEDIYAELEPPTNDTNRTYKCTGKGKNAQASLLPGTYAGLVVSCTTVLASGIYVIDGGTLDLAANYNVTGSGIMFVLKNGATMKFGGNGNNNSIRLTPMSASDFLGTPYADQADQLSDILVFEHRDNSVPNPGHTFNGNSDSLIEGLIYLPSSNLRVLGTADVSAQCLQLSAYTIEILGNAMLETLCPTNEATSVGSALAGVKLVR
;
A
#
# COMPACT_ATOMS: atom_id res chain seq x y z
N CYS A 1 -4.80 -0.23 -9.87
CA CYS A 1 -4.94 -0.75 -8.49
C CYS A 1 -3.59 -1.15 -7.92
N LEU A 2 -2.85 -1.99 -8.65
CA LEU A 2 -1.51 -2.41 -8.29
C LEU A 2 -0.55 -1.86 -9.33
N ILE A 3 0.46 -1.09 -8.91
CA ILE A 3 1.46 -0.53 -9.82
C ILE A 3 2.85 -0.83 -9.26
N SER A 4 3.66 -1.55 -10.02
CA SER A 4 5.10 -1.64 -9.75
C SER A 4 5.86 -0.53 -10.46
N LEU A 5 6.73 0.14 -9.72
CA LEU A 5 7.39 1.39 -10.11
C LEU A 5 8.80 1.21 -10.66
N THR A 6 9.43 0.04 -10.44
CA THR A 6 10.73 -0.26 -11.04
C THR A 6 10.66 -0.15 -12.57
N ASP A 7 11.67 0.47 -13.16
CA ASP A 7 11.86 0.60 -14.61
C ASP A 7 12.66 -0.56 -15.20
N GLU A 8 13.27 -1.38 -14.35
CA GLU A 8 14.06 -2.56 -14.69
C GLU A 8 13.50 -3.84 -14.04
N GLY A 9 13.71 -4.98 -14.68
CA GLY A 9 13.39 -6.33 -14.19
C GLY A 9 11.89 -6.62 -13.99
N THR A 10 11.59 -7.64 -13.20
CA THR A 10 10.21 -7.99 -12.83
C THR A 10 9.71 -7.05 -11.74
N GLY A 11 8.73 -6.20 -12.10
CA GLY A 11 8.11 -5.28 -11.17
C GLY A 11 7.05 -5.93 -10.30
N THR A 12 6.20 -6.77 -10.90
CA THR A 12 5.12 -7.46 -10.17
C THR A 12 5.24 -8.97 -10.37
N SER A 13 5.29 -9.73 -9.28
CA SER A 13 5.24 -11.19 -9.29
C SER A 13 4.12 -11.69 -8.40
N ILE A 14 3.23 -12.52 -8.95
CA ILE A 14 2.10 -13.14 -8.26
C ILE A 14 2.22 -14.65 -8.44
N GLY A 15 2.38 -15.39 -7.35
CA GLY A 15 2.62 -16.83 -7.42
C GLY A 15 2.01 -17.64 -6.29
N GLY A 16 2.21 -18.96 -6.34
CA GLY A 16 1.66 -19.91 -5.37
C GLY A 16 0.20 -20.25 -5.66
N ASN A 17 -0.69 -20.13 -4.67
CA ASN A 17 -2.14 -20.25 -4.81
C ASN A 17 -2.84 -18.93 -4.40
N ALA A 18 -2.20 -17.80 -4.67
CA ALA A 18 -2.73 -16.50 -4.29
C ALA A 18 -4.02 -16.19 -5.09
N THR A 19 -4.97 -15.50 -4.48
CA THR A 19 -6.17 -14.94 -5.11
C THR A 19 -6.07 -13.43 -5.11
N VAL A 20 -6.00 -12.80 -6.27
CA VAL A 20 -5.96 -11.34 -6.40
C VAL A 20 -7.19 -10.87 -7.17
N ARG A 21 -7.96 -9.97 -6.57
CA ARG A 21 -9.11 -9.30 -7.17
C ARG A 21 -8.81 -7.80 -7.23
N ALA A 22 -8.37 -7.34 -8.39
CA ALA A 22 -7.96 -5.96 -8.61
C ALA A 22 -8.78 -5.34 -9.76
N GLN A 23 -10.01 -4.94 -9.47
CA GLN A 23 -10.93 -4.40 -10.49
C GLN A 23 -10.41 -3.12 -11.15
N CYS A 24 -9.48 -2.38 -10.56
CA CYS A 24 -8.90 -1.19 -11.20
C CYS A 24 -7.53 -1.42 -11.87
N GLY A 25 -7.20 -2.67 -12.22
CA GLY A 25 -6.07 -3.00 -13.08
C GLY A 25 -4.71 -3.17 -12.38
N LEU A 26 -3.81 -3.87 -13.07
CA LEU A 26 -2.39 -4.04 -12.74
C LEU A 26 -1.54 -3.28 -13.75
N ALA A 27 -0.48 -2.63 -13.27
CA ALA A 27 0.52 -2.01 -14.14
C ALA A 27 1.95 -2.30 -13.67
N ALA A 28 2.88 -2.35 -14.62
CA ALA A 28 4.32 -2.32 -14.36
C ALA A 28 5.00 -1.29 -15.25
N LEU A 29 5.80 -0.41 -14.66
CA LEU A 29 6.58 0.59 -15.39
C LEU A 29 7.76 -0.03 -16.15
N SER A 30 8.26 -1.18 -15.69
CA SER A 30 9.38 -1.89 -16.30
C SER A 30 9.16 -2.22 -17.78
N CYS A 31 10.18 -1.92 -18.59
CA CYS A 31 10.22 -2.20 -20.02
C CYS A 31 10.94 -3.52 -20.38
N ASP A 32 11.35 -4.29 -19.37
CA ASP A 32 12.08 -5.54 -19.53
C ASP A 32 11.16 -6.75 -19.80
N GLU A 33 11.79 -7.89 -20.12
CA GLU A 33 11.07 -9.16 -20.17
C GLU A 33 10.51 -9.51 -18.79
N ASN A 34 9.30 -10.07 -18.75
CA ASN A 34 8.64 -10.51 -17.52
C ASN A 34 8.47 -9.37 -16.51
N ALA A 35 8.09 -8.18 -16.99
CA ALA A 35 7.77 -7.02 -16.15
C ALA A 35 6.63 -7.33 -15.17
N ILE A 36 5.68 -8.17 -15.60
CA ILE A 36 4.66 -8.81 -14.74
C ILE A 36 4.73 -10.32 -14.95
N VAL A 37 4.70 -11.07 -13.85
CA VAL A 37 4.62 -12.54 -13.85
C VAL A 37 3.47 -12.97 -12.96
N ILE A 38 2.56 -13.78 -13.50
CA ILE A 38 1.52 -14.50 -12.77
C ILE A 38 1.75 -16.00 -12.99
N ASP A 39 2.19 -16.71 -11.95
CA ASP A 39 2.58 -18.11 -12.03
C ASP A 39 1.91 -19.02 -10.97
N GLY A 40 2.25 -20.30 -11.04
CA GLY A 40 1.72 -21.31 -10.12
C GLY A 40 0.24 -21.61 -10.38
N SER A 41 -0.55 -21.64 -9.30
CA SER A 41 -2.01 -21.77 -9.31
C SER A 41 -2.67 -20.48 -8.80
N ALA A 42 -2.02 -19.33 -8.99
CA ALA A 42 -2.60 -18.05 -8.63
C ALA A 42 -3.85 -17.77 -9.48
N ASN A 43 -4.87 -17.18 -8.87
CA ASN A 43 -6.09 -16.75 -9.55
C ASN A 43 -6.17 -15.23 -9.51
N VAL A 44 -6.11 -14.59 -10.67
CA VAL A 44 -6.12 -13.12 -10.78
C VAL A 44 -7.35 -12.67 -11.58
N SER A 45 -8.19 -11.88 -10.94
CA SER A 45 -9.35 -11.24 -11.55
C SER A 45 -9.15 -9.73 -11.58
N THR A 46 -9.06 -9.16 -12.77
CA THR A 46 -8.77 -7.73 -12.98
C THR A 46 -9.35 -7.23 -14.30
N ASP A 47 -9.60 -5.92 -14.38
CA ASP A 47 -10.14 -5.30 -15.60
C ASP A 47 -9.06 -5.04 -16.67
N SER A 48 -7.79 -4.94 -16.28
CA SER A 48 -6.67 -4.67 -17.20
C SER A 48 -5.32 -5.04 -16.59
N ILE A 49 -4.39 -5.46 -17.43
CA ILE A 49 -2.98 -5.65 -17.12
C ILE A 49 -2.19 -4.87 -18.18
N ALA A 50 -1.31 -3.97 -17.75
CA ALA A 50 -0.49 -3.16 -18.66
C ALA A 50 0.99 -3.17 -18.24
N ALA A 51 1.90 -3.39 -19.18
CA ALA A 51 3.33 -3.25 -18.93
C ALA A 51 4.02 -2.52 -20.08
N CYS A 52 5.11 -1.80 -19.77
CA CYS A 52 6.00 -1.32 -20.83
C CYS A 52 6.74 -2.48 -21.50
N GLY A 53 7.09 -3.50 -20.71
CA GLY A 53 7.77 -4.71 -21.15
C GLY A 53 6.81 -5.83 -21.54
N THR A 54 7.25 -7.07 -21.34
CA THR A 54 6.42 -8.27 -21.54
C THR A 54 5.77 -8.74 -20.25
N VAL A 55 4.73 -9.54 -20.39
CA VAL A 55 3.86 -10.04 -19.33
C VAL A 55 3.71 -11.55 -19.48
N ASP A 56 4.05 -12.31 -18.44
CA ASP A 56 3.89 -13.78 -18.39
C ASP A 56 2.68 -14.10 -17.50
N VAL A 57 1.55 -14.49 -18.10
CA VAL A 57 0.27 -14.70 -17.41
C VAL A 57 -0.45 -15.94 -17.93
N PRO A 58 -1.35 -16.55 -17.14
CA PRO A 58 -2.19 -17.65 -17.62
C PRO A 58 -3.13 -17.21 -18.75
N ASP A 59 -3.55 -18.17 -19.59
CA ASP A 59 -4.48 -17.97 -20.72
C ASP A 59 -5.73 -17.14 -20.35
N GLU A 60 -6.25 -17.28 -19.12
CA GLU A 60 -7.44 -16.56 -18.64
C GLU A 60 -7.25 -15.04 -18.47
N ASN A 61 -6.00 -14.56 -18.44
CA ASN A 61 -5.65 -13.15 -18.31
C ASN A 61 -5.10 -12.52 -19.60
N GLU A 62 -4.86 -13.30 -20.66
CA GLU A 62 -4.32 -12.78 -21.93
C GLU A 62 -5.23 -11.70 -22.55
N ASP A 63 -6.56 -11.89 -22.50
CA ASP A 63 -7.55 -10.98 -23.09
C ASP A 63 -7.57 -9.57 -22.46
N VAL A 64 -7.09 -9.44 -21.21
CA VAL A 64 -7.02 -8.16 -20.50
C VAL A 64 -5.60 -7.59 -20.46
N THR A 65 -4.65 -8.23 -21.14
CA THR A 65 -3.23 -7.88 -21.10
C THR A 65 -2.80 -7.02 -22.29
N ALA A 66 -2.02 -5.98 -22.00
CA ALA A 66 -1.37 -5.12 -22.98
C ALA A 66 0.12 -4.97 -22.65
N GLU A 67 0.97 -5.45 -23.55
CA GLU A 67 2.42 -5.30 -23.50
C GLU A 67 2.90 -4.10 -24.33
N GLY A 68 4.14 -3.65 -24.12
CA GLY A 68 4.72 -2.57 -24.92
C GLY A 68 4.08 -1.20 -24.72
N VAL A 69 3.30 -1.02 -23.64
CA VAL A 69 2.54 0.19 -23.36
C VAL A 69 3.50 1.34 -23.06
N ARG A 70 3.38 2.44 -23.80
CA ARG A 70 4.21 3.64 -23.64
C ARG A 70 3.51 4.70 -22.80
N GLY A 71 4.29 5.51 -22.10
CA GLY A 71 3.77 6.61 -21.27
C GLY A 71 3.17 6.14 -19.94
N LEU A 72 3.54 4.95 -19.47
CA LEU A 72 3.33 4.58 -18.08
C LEU A 72 4.33 5.38 -17.23
N GLU A 73 3.83 6.06 -16.21
CA GLU A 73 4.64 6.89 -15.32
C GLU A 73 4.11 6.85 -13.89
N ASP A 74 4.98 7.18 -12.94
CA ASP A 74 4.62 7.39 -11.56
C ASP A 74 4.05 8.79 -11.36
N ILE A 75 2.72 8.89 -11.25
CA ILE A 75 2.03 10.18 -11.08
C ILE A 75 2.32 10.87 -9.73
N TYR A 76 2.96 10.16 -8.80
CA TYR A 76 3.36 10.67 -7.49
C TYR A 76 4.87 10.97 -7.41
N ALA A 77 5.61 10.84 -8.53
CA ALA A 77 7.06 11.03 -8.60
C ALA A 77 7.56 12.37 -8.03
N GLU A 78 6.78 13.43 -8.23
CA GLU A 78 7.14 14.80 -7.83
C GLU A 78 6.70 15.17 -6.40
N LEU A 79 6.00 14.26 -5.71
CA LEU A 79 5.58 14.51 -4.33
C LEU A 79 6.71 14.25 -3.34
N GLU A 80 6.77 15.09 -2.32
CA GLU A 80 7.58 14.90 -1.13
C GLU A 80 6.69 14.57 0.07
N PRO A 81 7.04 13.56 0.89
CA PRO A 81 6.20 13.18 2.01
C PRO A 81 6.16 14.29 3.09
N PRO A 82 4.98 14.59 3.65
CA PRO A 82 4.86 15.53 4.74
C PRO A 82 5.70 15.17 5.97
N THR A 83 6.27 16.18 6.63
CA THR A 83 7.05 16.02 7.87
C THR A 83 6.24 16.38 9.11
N ASN A 84 6.66 15.84 10.26
CA ASN A 84 6.17 16.24 11.57
C ASN A 84 7.22 15.96 12.66
N ASP A 85 8.06 16.95 12.96
CA ASP A 85 9.23 16.79 13.83
C ASP A 85 8.90 16.70 15.33
N THR A 86 7.62 16.65 15.70
CA THR A 86 7.21 16.50 17.09
C THR A 86 7.53 15.08 17.56
N ASN A 87 8.60 14.91 18.35
CA ASN A 87 8.95 13.60 18.89
C ASN A 87 7.84 13.01 19.77
N ARG A 88 7.51 11.74 19.54
CA ARG A 88 6.51 10.96 20.25
C ARG A 88 7.09 9.62 20.71
N THR A 89 6.42 9.03 21.67
CA THR A 89 6.72 7.69 22.16
C THR A 89 5.45 6.87 22.20
N TYR A 90 5.53 5.61 21.77
CA TYR A 90 4.43 4.67 21.92
C TYR A 90 4.39 4.13 23.36
N LYS A 91 3.23 4.20 24.01
CA LYS A 91 3.05 3.64 25.35
C LYS A 91 1.62 3.20 25.58
N CYS A 92 1.47 1.93 25.96
CA CYS A 92 0.23 1.41 26.49
C CYS A 92 0.03 1.86 27.95
N THR A 93 -1.18 2.27 28.26
CA THR A 93 -1.63 2.63 29.61
C THR A 93 -2.79 1.72 30.02
N GLY A 94 -2.94 1.44 31.31
CA GLY A 94 -3.93 0.48 31.81
C GLY A 94 -3.32 -0.88 32.18
N LYS A 95 -4.16 -1.91 32.36
CA LYS A 95 -3.74 -3.24 32.83
C LYS A 95 -4.38 -4.35 32.00
N GLY A 96 -3.58 -5.38 31.70
CA GLY A 96 -4.03 -6.59 31.01
C GLY A 96 -4.71 -6.29 29.68
N LYS A 97 -5.85 -6.94 29.42
CA LYS A 97 -6.63 -6.76 28.19
C LYS A 97 -7.24 -5.36 28.00
N ASN A 98 -7.27 -4.55 29.06
CA ASN A 98 -7.78 -3.17 29.01
C ASN A 98 -6.68 -2.14 28.76
N ALA A 99 -5.44 -2.58 28.50
CA ALA A 99 -4.38 -1.68 28.12
C ALA A 99 -4.70 -1.02 26.78
N GLN A 100 -4.50 0.29 26.69
CA GLN A 100 -4.78 1.09 25.49
C GLN A 100 -3.72 2.16 25.28
N ALA A 101 -3.51 2.53 24.03
CA ALA A 101 -2.68 3.66 23.62
C ALA A 101 -3.51 4.65 22.80
N SER A 102 -3.39 5.93 23.12
CA SER A 102 -3.95 7.03 22.32
C SER A 102 -2.78 7.84 21.79
N LEU A 103 -2.56 7.76 20.49
CA LEU A 103 -1.42 8.36 19.82
C LEU A 103 -1.80 9.72 19.27
N LEU A 104 -0.83 10.62 19.27
CA LEU A 104 -0.93 11.93 18.65
C LEU A 104 0.04 11.97 17.46
N PRO A 105 -0.28 12.72 16.40
CA PRO A 105 0.62 12.93 15.27
C PRO A 105 2.00 13.40 15.73
N GLY A 106 3.02 12.95 15.02
CA GLY A 106 4.43 13.25 15.32
C GLY A 106 5.38 12.20 14.77
N THR A 107 6.66 12.35 15.11
CA THR A 107 7.73 11.42 14.77
C THR A 107 7.90 10.38 15.86
N TYR A 108 7.91 9.11 15.46
CA TYR A 108 8.19 7.95 16.29
C TYR A 108 9.44 7.26 15.75
N ALA A 109 10.35 6.84 16.64
CA ALA A 109 11.51 6.01 16.27
C ALA A 109 11.13 4.58 15.84
N GLY A 110 9.84 4.28 15.80
CA GLY A 110 9.24 2.96 15.64
C GLY A 110 7.88 2.92 16.33
N LEU A 111 6.93 2.21 15.73
CA LEU A 111 5.58 2.06 16.24
C LEU A 111 5.20 0.59 16.11
N VAL A 112 5.45 -0.17 17.17
CA VAL A 112 5.07 -1.59 17.27
C VAL A 112 3.91 -1.70 18.23
N VAL A 113 2.73 -2.04 17.72
CA VAL A 113 1.51 -2.06 18.56
C VAL A 113 1.55 -3.24 19.52
N SER A 114 1.28 -2.96 20.80
CA SER A 114 1.28 -3.95 21.88
C SER A 114 0.02 -3.87 22.76
N CYS A 115 -0.98 -3.10 22.34
CA CYS A 115 -2.30 -2.98 22.94
C CYS A 115 -3.27 -2.33 21.94
N THR A 116 -4.56 -2.28 22.27
CA THR A 116 -5.54 -1.51 21.49
C THR A 116 -5.07 -0.07 21.32
N THR A 117 -4.98 0.39 20.09
CA THR A 117 -4.32 1.64 19.74
C THR A 117 -5.27 2.51 18.92
N VAL A 118 -5.46 3.77 19.35
CA VAL A 118 -6.23 4.77 18.62
C VAL A 118 -5.30 5.89 18.21
N LEU A 119 -5.27 6.21 16.91
CA LEU A 119 -4.51 7.31 16.33
C LEU A 119 -5.45 8.50 16.12
N ALA A 120 -5.11 9.66 16.68
CA ALA A 120 -5.75 10.91 16.29
C ALA A 120 -5.39 11.27 14.84
N SER A 121 -6.25 12.02 14.15
CA SER A 121 -5.98 12.48 12.78
C SER A 121 -4.67 13.27 12.68
N GLY A 122 -3.92 13.04 11.60
CA GLY A 122 -2.69 13.75 11.24
C GLY A 122 -1.55 12.83 10.77
N ILE A 123 -0.36 13.42 10.66
CA ILE A 123 0.84 12.79 10.09
C ILE A 123 1.67 12.09 11.17
N TYR A 124 1.97 10.80 10.93
CA TYR A 124 2.79 9.92 11.76
C TYR A 124 4.06 9.54 11.02
N VAL A 125 5.18 10.18 11.37
CA VAL A 125 6.48 9.86 10.78
C VAL A 125 7.13 8.72 11.55
N ILE A 126 7.59 7.70 10.85
CA ILE A 126 8.35 6.57 11.38
C ILE A 126 9.78 6.74 10.90
N ASP A 127 10.70 6.97 11.84
CA ASP A 127 12.09 7.32 11.58
C ASP A 127 13.00 6.14 11.98
N GLY A 128 13.44 5.36 10.99
CA GLY A 128 14.36 4.23 11.12
C GLY A 128 13.82 2.95 11.77
N GLY A 129 12.71 3.00 12.50
CA GLY A 129 12.09 1.82 13.12
C GLY A 129 11.05 1.11 12.26
N THR A 130 10.32 0.16 12.86
CA THR A 130 9.21 -0.53 12.19
C THR A 130 7.87 0.08 12.59
N LEU A 131 7.02 0.35 11.60
CA LEU A 131 5.57 0.45 11.74
C LEU A 131 4.99 -0.97 11.71
N ASP A 132 4.82 -1.56 12.89
CA ASP A 132 4.29 -2.91 13.04
C ASP A 132 2.89 -2.84 13.63
N LEU A 133 1.91 -2.99 12.75
CA LEU A 133 0.50 -3.15 13.06
C LEU A 133 0.09 -4.63 12.97
N ALA A 134 1.05 -5.54 12.78
CA ALA A 134 0.80 -6.95 12.51
C ALA A 134 0.41 -7.76 13.77
N ALA A 135 0.42 -7.13 14.93
CA ALA A 135 0.07 -7.77 16.20
C ALA A 135 -1.45 -7.90 16.37
N ASN A 136 -1.87 -8.84 17.23
CA ASN A 136 -3.27 -9.17 17.49
C ASN A 136 -3.98 -8.12 18.38
N TYR A 137 -3.98 -6.85 17.96
CA TYR A 137 -4.63 -5.73 18.63
C TYR A 137 -5.48 -4.90 17.66
N ASN A 138 -6.53 -4.28 18.19
CA ASN A 138 -7.33 -3.34 17.42
C ASN A 138 -6.56 -2.03 17.23
N VAL A 139 -6.44 -1.59 15.98
CA VAL A 139 -5.81 -0.32 15.63
C VAL A 139 -6.81 0.51 14.83
N THR A 140 -7.14 1.69 15.32
CA THR A 140 -8.06 2.60 14.64
C THR A 140 -7.42 3.95 14.40
N GLY A 141 -7.57 4.49 13.20
CA GLY A 141 -7.13 5.83 12.83
C GLY A 141 -7.94 6.32 11.65
N SER A 142 -8.37 7.57 11.69
CA SER A 142 -9.09 8.20 10.59
C SER A 142 -8.50 9.57 10.32
N GLY A 143 -8.33 9.90 9.04
CA GLY A 143 -7.65 11.10 8.63
C GLY A 143 -6.17 11.03 9.00
N ILE A 144 -5.49 9.91 8.74
CA ILE A 144 -4.09 9.72 9.11
C ILE A 144 -3.21 9.47 7.88
N MET A 145 -1.93 9.79 8.01
CA MET A 145 -0.90 9.43 7.03
C MET A 145 0.32 8.92 7.78
N PHE A 146 0.86 7.78 7.36
CA PHE A 146 2.16 7.29 7.81
C PHE A 146 3.23 7.71 6.82
N VAL A 147 4.35 8.22 7.33
CA VAL A 147 5.54 8.52 6.52
C VAL A 147 6.68 7.65 6.97
N LEU A 148 7.34 6.94 6.05
CA LEU A 148 8.45 6.04 6.34
C LEU A 148 9.76 6.67 5.84
N LYS A 149 10.77 6.82 6.70
CA LYS A 149 12.08 7.34 6.32
C LYS A 149 13.23 6.72 7.11
N ASN A 150 14.47 6.93 6.65
CA ASN A 150 15.71 6.56 7.34
C ASN A 150 15.84 5.05 7.66
N GLY A 151 15.35 4.18 6.80
CA GLY A 151 15.34 2.72 6.97
C GLY A 151 14.08 2.19 7.64
N ALA A 152 13.02 3.00 7.74
CA ALA A 152 11.78 2.57 8.35
C ALA A 152 11.08 1.49 7.52
N THR A 153 10.51 0.50 8.22
CA THR A 153 9.81 -0.65 7.62
C THR A 153 8.35 -0.68 8.01
N MET A 154 7.52 -1.36 7.20
CA MET A 154 6.09 -1.53 7.46
C MET A 154 5.75 -3.01 7.55
N LYS A 155 4.95 -3.35 8.55
CA LYS A 155 4.33 -4.66 8.72
C LYS A 155 2.86 -4.47 9.05
N PHE A 156 2.01 -4.70 8.07
CA PHE A 156 0.57 -4.74 8.26
C PHE A 156 0.09 -6.19 8.37
N GLY A 157 -1.03 -6.40 9.06
CA GLY A 157 -1.71 -7.68 9.11
C GLY A 157 -1.84 -8.34 10.46
N GLY A 158 -1.72 -9.67 10.49
CA GLY A 158 -1.76 -10.47 11.70
C GLY A 158 -2.72 -11.63 11.58
N ASN A 159 -2.33 -12.77 12.14
CA ASN A 159 -3.08 -14.02 12.04
C ASN A 159 -3.91 -14.22 13.31
N GLY A 160 -5.23 -14.32 13.14
CA GLY A 160 -6.16 -14.97 14.06
C GLY A 160 -6.26 -14.34 15.45
N ASN A 161 -7.35 -13.59 15.69
CA ASN A 161 -8.13 -13.50 16.94
C ASN A 161 -8.99 -12.22 16.99
N ASN A 162 -9.79 -11.94 15.95
CA ASN A 162 -10.73 -10.81 15.91
C ASN A 162 -10.06 -9.43 16.12
N ASN A 163 -8.79 -9.26 15.75
CA ASN A 163 -8.18 -7.93 15.67
C ASN A 163 -8.71 -7.23 14.42
N SER A 164 -8.96 -5.93 14.54
CA SER A 164 -9.40 -5.08 13.43
C SER A 164 -8.44 -3.93 13.26
N ILE A 165 -7.90 -3.79 12.05
CA ILE A 165 -7.16 -2.62 11.63
C ILE A 165 -8.14 -1.77 10.82
N ARG A 166 -8.44 -0.55 11.28
CA ARG A 166 -9.35 0.38 10.60
C ARG A 166 -8.63 1.70 10.38
N LEU A 167 -8.14 1.92 9.17
CA LEU A 167 -7.31 3.06 8.81
C LEU A 167 -7.90 3.75 7.58
N THR A 168 -8.15 5.05 7.70
CA THR A 168 -8.55 5.90 6.57
C THR A 168 -7.52 7.02 6.38
N PRO A 169 -7.17 7.36 5.14
CA PRO A 169 -6.18 8.38 4.84
C PRO A 169 -6.67 9.78 5.22
N MET A 170 -5.75 10.75 5.21
CA MET A 170 -6.10 12.17 5.27
C MET A 170 -6.85 12.61 4.00
N SER A 171 -7.81 13.51 4.18
CA SER A 171 -8.50 14.20 3.09
C SER A 171 -7.75 15.48 2.69
N ALA A 172 -8.02 16.02 1.50
CA ALA A 172 -7.45 17.30 1.08
C ALA A 172 -7.75 18.45 2.08
N SER A 173 -8.89 18.39 2.77
CA SER A 173 -9.27 19.40 3.77
C SER A 173 -8.38 19.39 5.02
N ASP A 174 -7.76 18.26 5.34
CA ASP A 174 -6.86 18.12 6.50
C ASP A 174 -5.50 18.81 6.28
N PHE A 175 -5.16 19.12 5.02
CA PHE A 175 -3.94 19.85 4.67
C PHE A 175 -4.12 21.38 4.62
N LEU A 176 -5.34 21.89 4.77
CA LEU A 176 -5.61 23.33 4.75
C LEU A 176 -4.86 24.05 5.89
N GLY A 177 -4.15 25.11 5.53
CA GLY A 177 -3.34 25.88 6.50
C GLY A 177 -2.01 25.23 6.88
N THR A 178 -1.65 24.11 6.25
CA THR A 178 -0.31 23.50 6.34
C THR A 178 0.55 23.93 5.14
N PRO A 179 1.89 23.75 5.20
CA PRO A 179 2.77 23.96 4.03
C PRO A 179 2.45 23.06 2.83
N TYR A 180 1.65 22.01 3.01
CA TYR A 180 1.32 21.02 1.98
C TYR A 180 -0.01 21.34 1.26
N ALA A 181 -0.63 22.48 1.54
CA ALA A 181 -1.93 22.86 0.99
C ALA A 181 -1.96 22.85 -0.55
N ASP A 182 -0.85 23.22 -1.20
CA ASP A 182 -0.76 23.26 -2.67
C ASP A 182 -0.75 21.86 -3.32
N GLN A 183 -0.39 20.82 -2.54
CA GLN A 183 -0.38 19.41 -2.96
C GLN A 183 -1.46 18.58 -2.26
N ALA A 184 -2.38 19.21 -1.52
CA ALA A 184 -3.39 18.56 -0.69
C ALA A 184 -4.22 17.52 -1.47
N ASP A 185 -4.49 17.82 -2.72
CA ASP A 185 -5.26 17.02 -3.66
C ASP A 185 -4.55 15.73 -4.11
N GLN A 186 -3.21 15.74 -4.15
CA GLN A 186 -2.39 14.59 -4.53
C GLN A 186 -1.94 13.79 -3.30
N LEU A 187 -1.80 14.47 -2.16
CA LEU A 187 -1.50 13.87 -0.86
C LEU A 187 -2.73 13.28 -0.18
N SER A 188 -3.94 13.73 -0.58
CA SER A 188 -5.17 13.08 -0.15
C SER A 188 -5.12 11.62 -0.58
N ASP A 189 -5.76 10.78 0.22
CA ASP A 189 -5.89 9.36 -0.06
C ASP A 189 -4.61 8.54 0.12
N ILE A 190 -3.42 9.16 0.25
CA ILE A 190 -2.20 8.46 0.62
C ILE A 190 -2.21 8.11 2.11
N LEU A 191 -2.34 6.81 2.42
CA LEU A 191 -2.27 6.29 3.79
C LEU A 191 -0.83 6.07 4.24
N VAL A 192 0.03 5.58 3.35
CA VAL A 192 1.45 5.33 3.62
C VAL A 192 2.28 5.96 2.51
N PHE A 193 3.22 6.82 2.89
CA PHE A 193 4.16 7.46 1.98
C PHE A 193 5.59 7.16 2.44
N GLU A 194 6.29 6.30 1.71
CA GLU A 194 7.73 6.13 1.90
C GLU A 194 8.53 7.24 1.22
N HIS A 195 9.46 7.83 1.97
CA HIS A 195 10.43 8.78 1.45
C HIS A 195 11.36 8.09 0.45
N ARG A 196 11.71 8.77 -0.66
CA ARG A 196 12.55 8.17 -1.72
C ARG A 196 13.92 7.71 -1.23
N ASP A 197 14.54 8.48 -0.34
CA ASP A 197 15.81 8.10 0.28
C ASP A 197 15.70 7.03 1.40
N ASN A 198 14.54 6.40 1.59
CA ASN A 198 14.36 5.36 2.59
C ASN A 198 15.07 4.06 2.17
N SER A 199 16.29 3.87 2.66
CA SER A 199 17.07 2.66 2.41
C SER A 199 16.62 1.49 3.30
N VAL A 200 15.66 0.70 2.82
CA VAL A 200 15.10 -0.44 3.56
C VAL A 200 15.88 -1.74 3.32
N PRO A 201 16.20 -2.53 4.36
CA PRO A 201 16.76 -3.86 4.17
C PRO A 201 15.74 -4.87 3.61
N ASN A 202 16.21 -5.82 2.79
CA ASN A 202 15.44 -6.99 2.36
C ASN A 202 14.91 -7.75 3.59
N PRO A 203 13.62 -8.17 3.67
CA PRO A 203 12.64 -8.35 2.61
C PRO A 203 11.84 -7.11 2.16
N GLY A 204 12.11 -5.92 2.68
CA GLY A 204 11.28 -4.74 2.42
C GLY A 204 10.09 -4.65 3.38
N HIS A 205 8.97 -4.15 2.87
CA HIS A 205 7.71 -4.04 3.59
C HIS A 205 6.92 -5.35 3.48
N THR A 206 6.10 -5.64 4.48
CA THR A 206 5.23 -6.82 4.49
C THR A 206 3.79 -6.42 4.76
N PHE A 207 2.90 -6.94 3.94
CA PHE A 207 1.48 -6.89 4.15
C PHE A 207 0.98 -8.32 4.30
N ASN A 208 0.62 -8.69 5.52
CA ASN A 208 -0.22 -9.87 5.74
C ASN A 208 -1.65 -9.37 5.82
N GLY A 209 -2.61 -10.04 5.23
CA GLY A 209 -4.01 -9.62 5.43
C GLY A 209 -4.61 -10.18 6.69
N ASN A 210 -5.82 -9.72 6.97
CA ASN A 210 -6.60 -10.08 8.14
C ASN A 210 -8.09 -9.89 7.78
N SER A 211 -8.92 -10.89 8.11
CA SER A 211 -10.31 -11.04 7.67
C SER A 211 -11.28 -9.94 8.13
N ASP A 212 -10.87 -9.08 9.07
CA ASP A 212 -11.72 -8.02 9.64
C ASP A 212 -11.11 -6.60 9.53
N SER A 213 -10.16 -6.39 8.62
CA SER A 213 -9.48 -5.09 8.48
C SER A 213 -10.05 -4.23 7.35
N LEU A 214 -10.28 -2.95 7.65
CA LEU A 214 -10.61 -1.89 6.71
C LEU A 214 -9.39 -0.99 6.56
N ILE A 215 -8.71 -1.10 5.43
CA ILE A 215 -7.58 -0.24 5.09
C ILE A 215 -7.93 0.42 3.77
N GLU A 216 -8.03 1.75 3.79
CA GLU A 216 -8.39 2.58 2.64
C GLU A 216 -7.21 3.46 2.23
N GLY A 217 -7.21 3.89 0.97
CA GLY A 217 -6.23 4.80 0.41
C GLY A 217 -5.11 4.12 -0.37
N LEU A 218 -4.04 4.86 -0.62
CA LEU A 218 -2.84 4.44 -1.32
C LEU A 218 -1.72 4.12 -0.33
N ILE A 219 -1.10 2.96 -0.52
CA ILE A 219 0.22 2.66 0.02
C ILE A 219 1.23 2.91 -1.10
N TYR A 220 2.02 3.98 -0.95
CA TYR A 220 3.02 4.43 -1.91
C TYR A 220 4.44 4.19 -1.36
N LEU A 221 5.15 3.25 -1.98
CA LEU A 221 6.45 2.71 -1.57
C LEU A 221 7.47 2.80 -2.71
N PRO A 222 7.87 4.02 -3.13
CA PRO A 222 8.65 4.21 -4.36
C PRO A 222 10.05 3.60 -4.35
N SER A 223 10.60 3.27 -3.18
CA SER A 223 12.00 2.84 -3.06
C SER A 223 12.18 1.41 -2.55
N SER A 224 11.09 0.76 -2.16
CA SER A 224 11.16 -0.52 -1.48
C SER A 224 10.17 -1.55 -1.99
N ASN A 225 10.57 -2.82 -1.87
CA ASN A 225 9.73 -3.97 -2.19
C ASN A 225 8.56 -4.09 -1.20
N LEU A 226 7.37 -4.40 -1.70
CA LEU A 226 6.20 -4.80 -0.92
C LEU A 226 5.90 -6.28 -1.12
N ARG A 227 5.91 -7.03 -0.03
CA ARG A 227 5.55 -8.45 -0.03
C ARG A 227 4.18 -8.68 0.59
N VAL A 228 3.28 -9.30 -0.15
CA VAL A 228 1.96 -9.71 0.32
C VAL A 228 1.98 -11.21 0.62
N LEU A 229 1.77 -11.58 1.88
CA LEU A 229 1.94 -12.96 2.38
C LEU A 229 0.71 -13.46 3.15
N GLY A 230 0.42 -14.76 3.04
CA GLY A 230 -0.58 -15.49 3.86
C GLY A 230 -2.03 -15.14 3.55
N THR A 231 -3.01 -15.92 4.04
CA THR A 231 -4.45 -15.71 3.78
C THR A 231 -4.88 -14.33 4.26
N ALA A 232 -5.01 -13.46 3.29
CA ALA A 232 -5.24 -12.06 3.48
C ALA A 232 -6.67 -11.78 3.05
N ASP A 233 -7.67 -12.10 3.87
CA ASP A 233 -9.05 -11.72 3.53
C ASP A 233 -9.24 -10.22 3.78
N VAL A 234 -8.52 -9.42 3.00
CA VAL A 234 -8.52 -7.97 3.08
C VAL A 234 -9.69 -7.53 2.22
N SER A 235 -10.84 -7.33 2.85
CA SER A 235 -11.90 -6.54 2.23
C SER A 235 -11.49 -5.07 2.30
N ALA A 236 -10.53 -4.68 1.48
CA ALA A 236 -10.18 -3.28 1.31
C ALA A 236 -11.15 -2.65 0.31
N GLN A 237 -12.08 -1.88 0.85
CA GLN A 237 -13.13 -1.25 0.04
C GLN A 237 -12.54 -0.21 -0.93
N CYS A 238 -11.32 0.32 -0.70
CA CYS A 238 -10.61 1.22 -1.62
C CYS A 238 -9.09 1.24 -1.34
N LEU A 239 -8.38 0.10 -1.35
CA LEU A 239 -6.91 0.09 -1.21
C LEU A 239 -6.23 0.07 -2.58
N GLN A 240 -5.25 0.94 -2.76
CA GLN A 240 -4.32 0.94 -3.89
C GLN A 240 -2.91 0.69 -3.40
N LEU A 241 -2.14 -0.05 -4.19
CA LEU A 241 -0.74 -0.35 -3.89
C LEU A 241 0.12 0.15 -5.04
N SER A 242 1.10 0.98 -4.72
CA SER A 242 2.14 1.40 -5.64
C SER A 242 3.48 1.25 -4.93
N ALA A 243 4.35 0.37 -5.43
CA ALA A 243 5.61 0.05 -4.77
C ALA A 243 6.72 -0.15 -5.79
N TYR A 244 7.99 -0.06 -5.39
CA TYR A 244 9.13 -0.31 -6.28
C TYR A 244 9.01 -1.67 -6.97
N THR A 245 8.79 -2.72 -6.17
CA THR A 245 8.38 -4.04 -6.63
C THR A 245 7.24 -4.57 -5.76
N ILE A 246 6.40 -5.43 -6.33
CA ILE A 246 5.29 -6.08 -5.63
C ILE A 246 5.45 -7.60 -5.77
N GLU A 247 5.50 -8.30 -4.65
CA GLU A 247 5.59 -9.77 -4.61
C GLU A 247 4.40 -10.34 -3.82
N ILE A 248 3.52 -11.08 -4.46
CA ILE A 248 2.35 -11.73 -3.84
C ILE A 248 2.57 -13.24 -3.87
N LEU A 249 2.67 -13.87 -2.69
CA LEU A 249 3.06 -15.27 -2.58
C LEU A 249 2.16 -16.10 -1.67
N GLY A 250 2.26 -17.42 -1.82
CA GLY A 250 1.64 -18.40 -0.95
C GLY A 250 0.14 -18.49 -1.23
N ASN A 251 -0.69 -18.45 -0.19
CA ASN A 251 -2.16 -18.49 -0.33
C ASN A 251 -2.75 -17.10 -0.05
N ALA A 252 -2.07 -16.04 -0.49
CA ALA A 252 -2.52 -14.68 -0.24
C ALA A 252 -3.87 -14.40 -0.90
N MET A 253 -4.74 -13.67 -0.21
CA MET A 253 -5.95 -13.14 -0.82
C MET A 253 -5.78 -11.62 -0.85
N LEU A 254 -6.15 -10.94 -1.92
CA LEU A 254 -6.04 -9.49 -1.98
C LEU A 254 -7.21 -8.98 -2.80
N GLU A 255 -8.08 -8.21 -2.18
CA GLU A 255 -9.26 -7.68 -2.85
C GLU A 255 -9.25 -6.14 -2.73
N THR A 256 -9.09 -5.48 -3.88
CA THR A 256 -9.08 -4.02 -4.00
C THR A 256 -10.32 -3.60 -4.79
N LEU A 257 -11.38 -3.18 -4.10
CA LEU A 257 -12.69 -2.88 -4.69
C LEU A 257 -12.95 -1.38 -4.84
N CYS A 258 -12.06 -0.66 -5.51
CA CYS A 258 -12.28 0.78 -5.71
C CYS A 258 -13.47 1.01 -6.68
N PRO A 259 -14.54 1.75 -6.31
CA PRO A 259 -15.64 2.07 -7.22
C PRO A 259 -15.10 2.78 -8.47
N THR A 260 -15.38 2.25 -9.65
CA THR A 260 -14.82 2.72 -10.94
C THR A 260 -15.27 4.13 -11.37
N ASN A 261 -15.99 4.85 -10.52
CA ASN A 261 -16.69 6.10 -10.85
C ASN A 261 -15.78 7.34 -10.76
N GLU A 262 -14.59 7.20 -10.14
CA GLU A 262 -13.64 8.29 -9.90
C GLU A 262 -12.25 7.98 -10.50
N ALA A 263 -12.19 7.21 -11.58
CA ALA A 263 -10.94 6.80 -12.20
C ALA A 263 -10.25 7.87 -13.08
N THR A 264 -8.99 8.18 -12.77
CA THR A 264 -7.99 8.82 -13.62
C THR A 264 -7.28 7.77 -14.48
N SER A 265 -7.10 8.03 -15.78
CA SER A 265 -6.50 7.07 -16.73
C SER A 265 -4.97 7.13 -16.69
N VAL A 266 -4.31 5.99 -16.56
CA VAL A 266 -2.87 5.81 -16.81
C VAL A 266 -2.72 5.19 -18.20
N GLY A 267 -2.12 5.93 -19.13
CA GLY A 267 -1.88 5.50 -20.51
C GLY A 267 -2.95 5.93 -21.54
N SER A 268 -2.51 6.16 -22.78
CA SER A 268 -3.33 6.66 -23.90
C SER A 268 -3.42 5.67 -25.08
N ALA A 269 -3.61 4.38 -24.79
CA ALA A 269 -3.93 3.36 -25.79
C ALA A 269 -4.94 2.35 -25.22
N LEU A 270 -5.52 1.50 -26.07
CA LEU A 270 -6.74 0.69 -25.88
C LEU A 270 -6.89 -0.14 -24.59
N ALA A 271 -5.88 -0.21 -23.72
CA ALA A 271 -5.93 -0.73 -22.35
C ALA A 271 -5.53 0.38 -21.37
N GLY A 272 -6.50 1.20 -20.94
CA GLY A 272 -6.26 2.22 -19.91
C GLY A 272 -6.37 1.59 -18.51
N VAL A 273 -5.29 1.67 -17.72
CA VAL A 273 -5.36 1.33 -16.29
C VAL A 273 -5.98 2.51 -15.56
N LYS A 274 -6.96 2.23 -14.69
CA LYS A 274 -7.74 3.25 -13.99
C LYS A 274 -7.25 3.40 -12.55
N LEU A 275 -6.67 4.56 -12.23
CA LEU A 275 -6.39 4.98 -10.87
C LEU A 275 -7.62 5.66 -10.29
N VAL A 276 -8.30 5.01 -9.35
CA VAL A 276 -9.49 5.61 -8.71
C VAL A 276 -9.03 6.67 -7.72
N ARG A 277 -9.46 7.91 -7.91
CA ARG A 277 -9.31 8.97 -6.92
C ARG A 277 -10.40 8.84 -5.87
#